data_AF-A0A9P6DQ94-F1
#
_entry.id   AF-A0A9P6DQ94-F1
#
_cell.length_a   1.000
_cell.length_b   1.000
_cell.length_c   1.000
_cell.angle_alpha   90.00
_cell.angle_beta   90.00
_cell.angle_gamma   90.00
#
_symmetry.space_group_name_H-M   'P 1'
#
loop_
_entity.id
_entity.type
_entity.pdbx_description
1 polymer ?
#
loop_
_entity_poly.entity_id
_entity_poly.type
_entity_poly.pdbx_seq_one_letter_code
_entity_poly.pdbx_strand_id
1 'polypeptide(L)'
;MSNRPLPPSGLPERLTSRRQQMEFLRRLNKAPPQTRIQRASSIVSTMGVYVVLPVCVNYAVFVADWGEEENVFSPARRWFDRKKQAFLTLSPGEQAAAEELRASARPLSSLKPDASASTPSRP
;
A
#
# COMPACT_ATOMS: atom_id res chain seq x y z
N MET A 1 56.13 -21.33 28.63
CA MET A 1 54.84 -21.07 29.29
C MET A 1 53.75 -21.02 28.21
N SER A 2 52.92 -22.07 28.11
CA SER A 2 51.90 -22.21 27.07
C SER A 2 50.56 -21.67 27.59
N ASN A 3 50.16 -20.49 27.13
CA ASN A 3 48.85 -19.90 27.41
C ASN A 3 47.76 -20.67 26.65
N ARG A 4 47.17 -21.68 27.28
CA ARG A 4 45.94 -22.29 26.75
C ARG A 4 44.75 -21.43 27.20
N PRO A 5 43.88 -20.99 26.27
CA PRO A 5 42.66 -20.30 26.64
C PRO A 5 41.77 -21.22 27.47
N LEU A 6 41.28 -20.73 28.61
CA LEU A 6 40.40 -21.48 29.50
C LEU A 6 39.05 -21.77 28.80
N PRO A 7 38.51 -22.99 28.94
CA PRO A 7 37.22 -23.33 28.38
C PRO A 7 36.08 -22.58 29.11
N PRO A 8 34.97 -22.28 28.42
CA PRO A 8 33.78 -21.68 29.04
C PRO A 8 33.19 -22.63 30.09
N SER A 9 32.86 -22.08 31.26
CA SER A 9 32.61 -22.74 32.55
C SER A 9 31.29 -23.52 32.69
N GLY A 10 30.80 -24.15 31.62
CA GLY A 10 29.53 -24.89 31.63
C GLY A 10 29.46 -26.10 30.71
N LEU A 11 30.59 -26.54 30.14
CA LEU A 11 30.62 -27.72 29.27
C LEU A 11 30.86 -28.99 30.10
N PRO A 12 30.18 -30.11 29.79
CA PRO A 12 30.42 -31.37 30.46
C PRO A 12 31.89 -31.78 30.31
N GLU A 13 32.54 -32.08 31.42
CA GLU A 13 33.98 -32.35 31.60
C GLU A 13 34.54 -33.45 30.66
N ARG A 14 33.66 -34.23 30.03
CA ARG A 14 33.99 -35.33 29.11
C ARG A 14 34.32 -34.90 27.66
N LEU A 15 34.15 -33.63 27.28
CA LEU A 15 34.44 -33.15 25.91
C LEU A 15 35.85 -32.55 25.83
N THR A 16 36.89 -33.38 25.98
CA THR A 16 38.31 -32.94 25.92
C THR A 16 38.80 -32.72 24.50
N SER A 17 38.11 -33.27 23.48
CA SER A 17 38.48 -33.11 22.08
C SER A 17 37.79 -31.89 21.45
N ARG A 18 38.58 -30.96 20.90
CA ARG A 18 38.09 -29.79 20.14
C ARG A 18 37.07 -30.16 19.06
N ARG A 19 37.19 -31.37 18.48
CA ARG A 19 36.24 -31.89 17.48
C ARG A 19 34.87 -32.18 18.09
N GLN A 20 34.84 -32.83 19.26
CA GLN A 20 33.59 -33.15 19.95
C GLN A 20 32.91 -31.88 20.50
N GLN A 21 33.69 -30.90 20.97
CA GLN A 21 33.17 -29.60 21.37
C GLN A 21 32.52 -28.85 20.20
N MET A 22 33.20 -28.80 19.04
CA MET A 22 32.61 -28.17 17.84
C MET A 22 31.36 -28.91 17.38
N GLU A 23 31.31 -30.23 17.52
CA GLU A 23 30.13 -30.99 17.12
C GLU A 23 28.95 -30.81 18.08
N PHE A 24 29.22 -30.70 19.38
CA PHE A 24 28.22 -30.33 20.38
C PHE A 24 27.65 -28.93 20.15
N LEU A 25 28.53 -27.93 19.95
CA LEU A 25 28.10 -26.56 19.61
C LEU A 25 27.33 -26.52 18.30
N ARG A 26 27.76 -27.29 17.28
CA ARG A 26 27.03 -27.42 16.01
C ARG A 26 25.65 -28.05 16.20
N ARG A 27 25.50 -29.02 17.12
CA ARG A 27 24.21 -29.64 17.45
C ARG A 27 23.29 -28.68 18.20
N LEU A 28 23.82 -27.88 19.14
CA LEU A 28 23.06 -26.84 19.83
C LEU A 28 22.64 -25.70 18.89
N ASN A 29 23.49 -25.35 17.92
CA ASN A 29 23.20 -24.32 16.92
C ASN A 29 22.39 -24.84 15.72
N LYS A 30 21.92 -26.10 15.74
CA LYS A 30 20.91 -26.53 14.77
C LYS A 30 19.60 -25.87 15.16
N ALA A 31 19.17 -24.91 14.35
CA ALA A 31 17.86 -24.27 14.51
C ALA A 31 16.77 -25.35 14.62
N PRO A 32 15.76 -25.17 15.49
CA PRO A 32 14.66 -26.11 15.60
C PRO A 32 14.01 -26.30 14.22
N PRO A 33 13.59 -27.53 13.87
CA PRO A 33 12.91 -27.76 12.59
C PRO A 33 11.66 -26.88 12.54
N GLN A 34 11.61 -25.96 11.57
CA GLN A 34 10.51 -25.01 11.44
C GLN A 34 9.19 -25.76 11.27
N THR A 35 8.31 -25.62 12.27
CA THR A 35 6.97 -26.18 12.22
C THR A 35 6.14 -25.45 11.16
N ARG A 36 5.07 -26.09 10.65
CA ARG A 36 4.17 -25.45 9.66
C ARG A 36 3.62 -24.10 10.15
N ILE A 37 3.38 -24.00 11.46
CA ILE A 37 2.94 -22.78 12.14
C ILE A 37 4.02 -21.69 12.08
N GLN A 38 5.30 -22.04 12.32
CA GLN A 38 6.41 -21.09 12.22
C GLN A 38 6.63 -20.56 10.80
N ARG A 39 6.40 -21.38 9.77
CA ARG A 39 6.45 -20.92 8.36
C ARG A 39 5.29 -19.99 8.02
N ALA A 40 4.09 -20.31 8.51
CA ALA A 40 2.93 -19.44 8.33
C ALA A 40 3.14 -18.10 9.06
N SER A 41 3.69 -18.11 10.29
CA SER A 41 3.94 -16.90 11.05
C SER A 41 5.00 -16.01 10.41
N SER A 42 6.04 -16.57 9.77
CA SER A 42 7.01 -15.74 9.04
C SER A 42 6.35 -15.04 7.84
N ILE A 43 5.47 -15.72 7.10
CA ILE A 43 4.75 -15.12 5.97
C ILE A 43 3.80 -14.01 6.46
N VAL A 44 3.03 -14.27 7.52
CA VAL A 44 2.11 -13.29 8.12
C VAL A 44 2.88 -12.07 8.64
N SER A 45 4.03 -12.28 9.30
CA SER A 45 4.87 -11.17 9.79
C SER A 45 5.42 -10.32 8.65
N THR A 46 5.81 -10.94 7.54
CA THR A 46 6.28 -10.23 6.34
C THR A 46 5.14 -9.42 5.71
N MET A 47 3.95 -10.00 5.56
CA MET A 47 2.78 -9.31 5.01
C MET A 47 2.33 -8.13 5.88
N GLY A 48 2.43 -8.23 7.20
CA GLY A 48 2.14 -7.12 8.11
C GLY A 48 2.96 -5.87 7.79
N VAL A 49 4.27 -6.02 7.60
CA VAL A 49 5.14 -4.87 7.34
C VAL A 49 4.99 -4.34 5.93
N TYR A 50 4.92 -5.22 4.92
CA TYR A 50 4.93 -4.80 3.52
C TYR A 50 3.55 -4.45 2.95
N VAL A 51 2.47 -4.86 3.60
CA VAL A 51 1.10 -4.60 3.12
C VAL A 51 0.32 -3.77 4.13
N VAL A 52 0.28 -4.19 5.40
CA VAL A 52 -0.57 -3.49 6.39
C VAL A 52 -0.03 -2.09 6.68
N LEU A 53 1.29 -1.96 6.91
CA LEU A 53 1.89 -0.65 7.20
C LEU A 53 1.67 0.39 6.09
N PRO A 54 1.97 0.12 4.80
CA PRO A 54 1.71 1.11 3.75
C PRO A 54 0.21 1.39 3.56
N VAL A 55 -0.66 0.39 3.72
CA VAL A 55 -2.11 0.62 3.64
C VAL A 55 -2.59 1.57 4.75
N CYS A 56 -2.16 1.34 6.00
CA CYS A 56 -2.49 2.22 7.12
C CYS A 56 -1.98 3.65 6.91
N VAL A 57 -0.75 3.81 6.41
CA VAL A 57 -0.19 5.13 6.11
C VAL A 57 -0.99 5.83 5.01
N ASN A 58 -1.32 5.15 3.91
CA ASN A 58 -2.11 5.74 2.84
C ASN A 58 -3.54 6.10 3.31
N TYR A 59 -4.15 5.25 4.13
CA TYR A 59 -5.44 5.53 4.74
C TYR A 59 -5.36 6.78 5.61
N ALA A 60 -4.35 6.88 6.49
CA ALA A 60 -4.13 8.03 7.36
C ALA A 60 -3.94 9.34 6.59
N VAL A 61 -3.20 9.31 5.47
CA VAL A 61 -2.90 10.51 4.68
C VAL A 61 -4.08 10.97 3.82
N PHE A 62 -4.79 10.03 3.17
CA PHE A 62 -5.76 10.38 2.12
C PHE A 62 -7.23 10.18 2.50
N VAL A 63 -7.53 9.26 3.43
CA VAL A 63 -8.91 8.84 3.72
C VAL A 63 -9.35 9.28 5.12
N ALA A 64 -8.47 9.16 6.11
CA ALA A 64 -8.77 9.56 7.47
C ALA A 64 -9.18 11.04 7.55
N ASP A 65 -10.20 11.30 8.35
CA ASP A 65 -10.65 12.64 8.67
C ASP A 65 -10.02 13.07 9.99
N TRP A 66 -9.16 14.08 9.94
CA TRP A 66 -8.44 14.61 11.11
C TRP A 66 -9.12 15.85 11.69
N GLY A 67 -10.32 16.20 11.21
CA GLY A 67 -11.07 17.38 11.63
C GLY A 67 -10.88 18.60 10.72
N GLU A 68 -11.51 19.71 11.09
CA GLU A 68 -11.56 20.96 10.30
C GLU A 68 -10.25 21.77 10.32
N GLU A 69 -9.29 21.43 11.19
CA GLU A 69 -7.99 22.12 11.26
C GLU A 69 -6.97 21.61 10.23
N GLU A 70 -6.02 22.48 9.85
CA GLU A 70 -4.97 22.15 8.89
C GLU A 70 -4.02 21.09 9.46
N ASN A 71 -4.23 19.85 9.01
CA ASN A 71 -3.38 18.72 9.41
C ASN A 71 -2.07 18.65 8.60
N VAL A 72 -1.06 17.98 9.14
CA VAL A 72 0.27 17.77 8.52
C VAL A 72 0.21 17.10 7.14
N PHE A 73 -0.91 16.43 6.82
CA PHE A 73 -1.14 15.74 5.56
C PHE A 73 -1.92 16.58 4.53
N SER A 74 -2.40 17.77 4.90
CA SER A 74 -3.20 18.66 4.04
C SER A 74 -2.45 19.05 2.76
N PRO A 75 -1.14 19.39 2.80
CA PRO A 75 -0.39 19.69 1.57
C PRO A 75 -0.31 18.48 0.61
N ALA A 76 -0.11 17.27 1.16
CA ALA A 76 -0.06 16.04 0.38
C ALA A 76 -1.42 15.71 -0.26
N ARG A 77 -2.51 15.90 0.49
CA ARG A 77 -3.88 15.72 0.00
C ARG A 77 -4.20 16.70 -1.14
N ARG A 78 -3.87 17.98 -0.98
CA ARG A 78 -4.02 19.00 -2.05
C ARG A 78 -3.19 18.66 -3.29
N TRP A 79 -1.96 18.18 -3.13
CA TRP A 79 -1.14 17.73 -4.26
C TRP A 79 -1.78 16.55 -4.98
N PHE A 80 -2.25 15.56 -4.24
CA PHE A 80 -2.90 14.38 -4.79
C PHE A 80 -4.20 14.73 -5.51
N ASP A 81 -5.01 15.64 -4.96
CA ASP A 81 -6.24 16.10 -5.60
C ASP A 81 -5.96 16.83 -6.92
N ARG A 82 -4.92 17.68 -6.97
CA ARG A 82 -4.46 18.28 -8.24
C ARG A 82 -4.05 17.24 -9.27
N LYS A 83 -3.39 16.16 -8.83
CA LYS A 83 -3.00 15.05 -9.71
C LYS A 83 -4.21 14.26 -10.18
N LYS A 84 -5.14 13.93 -9.28
CA LYS A 84 -6.40 13.28 -9.64
C LYS A 84 -7.19 14.10 -10.64
N GLN A 85 -7.29 15.41 -10.43
CA GLN A 85 -7.94 16.31 -11.39
C GLN A 85 -7.20 16.26 -12.73
N ALA A 86 -5.88 16.46 -12.75
CA ALA A 86 -5.11 16.41 -13.99
C ALA A 86 -5.23 15.08 -14.77
N PHE A 87 -5.43 13.95 -14.06
CA PHE A 87 -5.63 12.63 -14.69
C PHE A 87 -7.08 12.36 -15.11
N LEU A 88 -8.06 12.88 -14.38
CA LEU A 88 -9.49 12.65 -14.64
C LEU A 88 -10.13 13.74 -15.51
N THR A 89 -9.43 14.86 -15.73
CA THR A 89 -9.79 15.87 -16.71
C THR A 89 -9.08 15.60 -18.02
N LEU A 90 -9.78 15.78 -19.14
CA LEU A 90 -9.21 15.75 -20.49
C LEU A 90 -7.97 16.64 -20.53
N SER A 91 -6.89 16.17 -21.16
CA SER A 91 -5.72 17.01 -21.41
C SER A 91 -6.12 18.24 -22.25
N PRO A 92 -5.36 19.36 -22.23
CA PRO A 92 -5.74 20.57 -22.95
C PRO A 92 -6.03 20.33 -24.45
N GLY A 93 -5.31 19.40 -25.08
CA GLY A 93 -5.56 18.99 -26.47
C GLY A 93 -6.84 18.17 -26.64
N GLU A 94 -7.16 17.29 -25.69
CA GLU A 94 -8.41 16.53 -25.70
C GLU A 94 -9.62 17.39 -25.32
N GLN A 95 -9.44 18.45 -24.53
CA GLN A 95 -10.48 19.45 -24.26
C GLN A 95 -10.84 20.21 -25.53
N ALA A 96 -9.84 20.65 -26.30
CA ALA A 96 -10.07 21.31 -27.59
C ALA A 96 -10.78 20.37 -28.59
N ALA A 97 -10.35 19.11 -28.67
CA ALA A 97 -11.01 18.11 -29.51
C ALA A 97 -12.44 17.80 -29.05
N ALA A 98 -12.69 17.73 -27.73
CA ALA A 98 -14.01 17.52 -27.17
C ALA A 98 -14.94 18.74 -27.39
N GLU A 99 -14.39 19.96 -27.38
CA GLU A 99 -15.13 21.18 -27.68
C GLU A 99 -15.49 21.26 -29.17
N GLU A 100 -14.58 20.91 -30.06
CA GLU A 100 -14.81 20.82 -31.51
C GLU A 100 -15.87 19.75 -31.84
N LEU A 101 -15.81 18.59 -31.18
CA LEU A 101 -16.83 17.54 -31.31
C LEU A 101 -18.19 17.99 -30.76
N ARG A 102 -18.24 18.70 -29.63
CA ARG A 102 -19.49 19.26 -29.08
C ARG A 102 -20.08 20.36 -29.96
N ALA A 103 -19.24 21.21 -30.55
CA ALA A 103 -19.65 22.23 -31.50
C ALA A 103 -20.24 21.60 -32.77
N SER A 104 -19.61 20.53 -33.26
CA SER A 104 -20.08 19.76 -34.42
C SER A 104 -21.34 18.93 -34.13
N ALA A 105 -21.56 18.50 -32.87
CA ALA A 105 -22.75 17.77 -32.43
C ALA A 105 -23.93 18.67 -32.01
N ARG A 106 -23.75 20.00 -32.05
CA ARG A 106 -24.80 21.00 -31.73
C ARG A 106 -25.93 21.19 -32.77
N PRO A 107 -25.92 20.65 -34.01
CA PRO A 107 -27.03 20.91 -34.95
C PRO A 107 -28.32 20.12 -34.65
N LEU A 108 -28.31 19.14 -33.73
CA LEU A 108 -29.50 18.30 -33.43
C LEU A 108 -30.18 18.59 -32.09
N SER A 109 -29.54 19.33 -31.18
CA SER A 109 -30.14 19.70 -29.88
C SER A 109 -30.93 21.01 -29.92
N SER A 110 -30.77 21.80 -30.98
CA SER A 110 -31.64 22.96 -31.27
C SER A 110 -32.99 22.55 -31.86
N LEU A 111 -33.14 21.31 -32.35
CA LEU A 111 -34.42 20.68 -32.64
C LEU A 111 -35.02 20.11 -31.33
N LYS A 112 -35.22 20.98 -30.34
CA LYS A 112 -36.25 20.70 -29.33
C LYS A 112 -37.57 20.87 -30.08
N PRO A 113 -38.39 19.81 -30.29
CA PRO A 113 -39.71 20.03 -30.84
C PRO A 113 -40.43 20.93 -29.84
N ASP A 114 -40.87 22.08 -30.33
CA ASP A 114 -41.72 22.99 -29.60
C ASP A 114 -42.96 22.21 -29.14
N ALA A 115 -42.93 21.76 -27.88
CA ALA A 115 -44.10 21.25 -27.17
C ALA A 115 -45.03 22.43 -26.81
N SER A 116 -45.27 23.31 -27.78
CA SER A 116 -46.26 24.39 -27.79
C SER A 116 -47.43 24.02 -28.72
N ALA A 117 -47.73 22.73 -28.88
CA ALA A 117 -48.94 22.28 -29.53
C ALA A 117 -50.03 22.02 -28.48
N SER A 118 -50.80 23.09 -28.19
CA SER A 118 -52.22 23.06 -27.84
C SER A 118 -52.69 21.98 -26.85
N THR A 119 -52.82 22.34 -25.58
CA THR A 119 -53.87 21.76 -24.72
C THR A 119 -55.23 22.13 -25.31
N PRO A 120 -56.05 21.19 -25.81
CA PRO A 120 -57.44 21.50 -26.12
C PRO A 120 -58.20 21.54 -24.80
N SER A 121 -58.71 22.71 -24.44
CA SER A 121 -59.74 22.89 -23.43
C SER A 121 -60.93 22.00 -23.76
N ARG A 122 -61.21 21.05 -22.87
CA ARG A 122 -62.38 20.16 -22.94
C ARG A 122 -63.54 20.81 -22.14
N PRO A 123 -64.77 20.82 -22.66
CA PRO A 123 -65.93 21.44 -22.01
C PRO A 123 -66.33 20.74 -20.71
#